data_AF-A0A1I5R9S9-F1
#
_entry.id   AF-A0A1I5R9S9-F1
#
_cell.length_a   1.000
_cell.length_b   1.000
_cell.length_c   1.000
_cell.angle_alpha   90.00
_cell.angle_beta   90.00
_cell.angle_gamma   90.00
#
_symmetry.space_group_name_H-M   'P 1'
#
loop_
_entity.id
_entity.type
_entity.pdbx_description
1 polymer ?
#
loop_
_entity_poly.entity_id
_entity_poly.type
_entity_poly.pdbx_seq_one_letter_code
_entity_poly.pdbx_strand_id
1 'polypeptide(L)' 'MAAGSLDFRCVAIEDFALNSGDAPFDIAFAMRVGALDGRHPEASQAALKRIKAALKPGGRLFIDGGDPLKEIELGCGLRS' A
#
# COMPACT_ATOMS: atom_id res chain seq x y z
N MET A 1 28.71 -2.11 -5.17
CA MET A 1 27.51 -1.56 -5.83
C MET A 1 26.46 -2.66 -5.81
N ALA A 2 25.49 -2.59 -4.89
CA ALA A 2 24.37 -3.53 -4.93
C ALA A 2 23.41 -3.00 -6.00
N ALA A 3 23.22 -3.75 -7.10
CA ALA A 3 22.06 -3.53 -7.96
C ALA A 3 20.83 -3.66 -7.04
N GLY A 4 19.98 -2.63 -7.01
CA GLY A 4 18.82 -2.62 -6.13
C GLY A 4 18.05 -3.93 -6.26
N SER A 5 17.79 -4.59 -5.13
CA SER A 5 17.06 -5.85 -5.11
C SER A 5 15.59 -5.59 -5.45
N LEU A 6 15.14 -6.12 -6.58
CA LEU A 6 13.73 -6.17 -6.95
C LEU A 6 13.17 -7.53 -6.54
N ASP A 7 12.09 -7.50 -5.77
CA ASP A 7 11.30 -8.67 -5.39
C ASP A 7 9.90 -8.55 -5.99
N PHE A 8 9.38 -9.64 -6.54
CA PHE A 8 8.06 -9.69 -7.16
C PHE A 8 7.20 -10.70 -6.41
N ARG A 9 6.03 -10.27 -5.94
CA ARG A 9 5.05 -11.13 -5.27
C ARG A 9 3.70 -11.02 -5.98
N CYS A 10 3.09 -12.16 -6.30
CA CYS A 10 1.76 -12.23 -6.87
C CYS A 10 0.76 -12.63 -5.78
N VAL A 11 0.00 -11.67 -5.26
CA VAL A 11 -0.97 -11.88 -4.18
C VAL A 11 -2.08 -10.84 -4.27
N ALA A 12 -3.27 -11.18 -3.78
CA ALA A 12 -4.35 -10.21 -3.61
C ALA A 12 -3.93 -9.16 -2.57
N ILE A 13 -4.27 -7.89 -2.79
CA ILE A 13 -3.79 -6.79 -1.93
C ILE A 13 -4.34 -6.91 -0.50
N GLU A 14 -5.55 -7.46 -0.35
CA GLU A 14 -6.21 -7.77 0.91
C GLU A 14 -5.55 -8.90 1.69
N ASP A 15 -4.71 -9.71 1.04
CA ASP A 15 -3.97 -10.82 1.64
C ASP A 15 -2.49 -10.52 1.84
N PHE A 16 -1.98 -9.43 1.24
CA PHE A 16 -0.59 -9.03 1.36
C PHE A 16 -0.19 -8.79 2.82
N ALA A 17 0.98 -9.32 3.19
CA ALA A 17 1.65 -9.11 4.45
C ALA A 17 3.16 -9.10 4.25
N LEU A 18 3.86 -8.30 5.05
CA LEU A 18 5.31 -8.35 5.15
C LEU A 18 5.73 -9.67 5.83
N ASN A 19 6.84 -10.27 5.38
CA ASN A 19 7.40 -11.41 6.10
C ASN A 19 8.00 -10.93 7.42
N SER A 20 8.10 -11.83 8.40
CA SER A 20 8.80 -11.55 9.66
C SER A 20 10.24 -11.11 9.38
N GLY A 21 10.52 -9.82 9.60
CA GLY A 21 11.83 -9.21 9.36
C GLY A 21 11.94 -8.34 8.11
N ASP A 22 10.93 -8.31 7.23
CA ASP A 22 10.89 -7.37 6.11
C ASP A 22 10.74 -5.94 6.66
N ALA A 23 11.55 -5.01 6.15
CA ALA A 23 11.42 -3.60 6.50
C ALA A 23 10.16 -3.00 5.85
N PRO A 24 9.36 -2.18 6.58
CA PRO A 24 8.25 -1.48 5.97
C PRO A 24 8.72 -0.47 4.91
N PHE A 25 7.85 -0.22 3.93
CA PHE A 25 8.14 0.68 2.81
C PHE A 25 7.92 2.15 3.18
N ASP A 26 8.69 3.04 2.54
CA ASP A 26 8.51 4.49 2.66
C ASP A 26 7.36 4.99 1.75
N ILE A 27 7.17 4.33 0.60
CA ILE A 27 6.22 4.74 -0.43
C ILE A 27 5.54 3.52 -1.04
N ALA A 28 4.24 3.62 -1.29
CA ALA A 28 3.46 2.67 -2.06
C ALA A 28 2.72 3.37 -3.21
N PHE A 29 2.67 2.72 -4.38
CA PHE A 29 1.94 3.18 -5.55
C PHE A 29 0.93 2.10 -5.96
N ALA A 30 -0.33 2.47 -6.09
CA ALA A 30 -1.41 1.62 -6.58
C ALA A 30 -1.87 2.11 -7.95
N MET A 31 -1.46 1.40 -9.00
CA MET A 31 -1.77 1.78 -10.39
C MET A 31 -3.01 1.02 -10.89
N ARG A 32 -4.15 1.70 -11.03
CA ARG A 32 -5.41 1.12 -11.54
C ARG A 32 -5.80 -0.19 -10.84
N VAL A 33 -5.75 -0.20 -9.52
CA VAL A 33 -6.10 -1.36 -8.69
C VAL A 33 -7.61 -1.37 -8.48
N GLY A 34 -8.32 -2.40 -8.94
CA GLY A 34 -9.78 -2.48 -8.85
C GLY A 34 -10.32 -2.38 -7.40
N ALA A 35 -9.61 -2.95 -6.42
CA ALA A 35 -9.99 -2.80 -5.01
C ALA A 35 -9.90 -1.34 -4.51
N LEU A 36 -9.18 -0.46 -5.21
CA LEU A 36 -8.93 0.94 -4.86
C LEU A 36 -9.59 1.92 -5.87
N ASP A 37 -10.38 1.41 -6.83
CA ASP A 37 -11.05 2.22 -7.85
C ASP A 37 -12.36 2.86 -7.37
N GLY A 38 -12.79 2.54 -6.14
CA GLY A 38 -13.99 3.09 -5.50
C GLY A 38 -15.28 2.31 -5.77
N ARG A 39 -15.27 1.27 -6.60
CA ARG A 39 -16.48 0.46 -6.90
C ARG A 39 -16.80 -0.58 -5.83
N HIS A 40 -15.82 -0.95 -5.01
CA HIS A 40 -15.94 -1.99 -3.99
C HIS A 40 -15.45 -1.51 -2.61
N PRO A 41 -16.33 -0.89 -1.79
CA PRO A 41 -15.92 -0.25 -0.54
C PRO A 41 -15.35 -1.22 0.50
N GLU A 42 -15.83 -2.46 0.57
CA GLU A 42 -15.30 -3.48 1.49
C GLU A 42 -13.88 -3.92 1.11
N ALA A 43 -13.63 -4.15 -0.18
CA ALA A 43 -12.31 -4.49 -0.71
C ALA A 43 -11.32 -3.34 -0.51
N SER A 44 -11.78 -2.09 -0.67
CA SER A 44 -10.96 -0.90 -0.42
C SER A 44 -10.47 -0.82 1.02
N GLN A 45 -11.33 -1.08 2.01
CA GLN A 45 -10.93 -1.01 3.42
C GLN A 45 -9.89 -2.09 3.77
N ALA A 46 -10.08 -3.32 3.30
CA ALA A 46 -9.13 -4.41 3.53
C ALA A 46 -7.76 -4.10 2.89
N ALA A 47 -7.76 -3.63 1.63
CA ALA A 47 -6.56 -3.22 0.92
C ALA A 47 -5.80 -2.10 1.65
N LEU A 48 -6.48 -1.03 2.05
CA LEU A 48 -5.87 0.10 2.75
C LEU A 48 -5.26 -0.33 4.09
N LYS A 49 -5.90 -1.24 4.81
CA LYS A 49 -5.38 -1.79 6.07
C LYS A 49 -4.05 -2.55 5.85
N ARG A 50 -3.97 -3.38 4.81
CA ARG A 50 -2.73 -4.11 4.47
C ARG A 50 -1.63 -3.17 4.01
N ILE A 51 -1.95 -2.20 3.16
CA ILE A 51 -0.98 -1.20 2.69
C ILE A 51 -0.43 -0.38 3.85
N LYS A 52 -1.30 0.07 4.77
CA LYS A 52 -0.87 0.81 5.97
C LYS A 52 0.06 -0.03 6.85
N ALA A 53 -0.20 -1.32 7.02
CA ALA A 53 0.67 -2.22 7.79
C ALA A 53 2.02 -2.46 7.11
N ALA A 54 2.08 -2.32 5.78
CA ALA A 54 3.30 -2.46 5.01
C ALA A 54 4.14 -1.16 4.94
N LEU A 55 3.57 -0.01 5.35
CA LEU A 55 4.24 1.28 5.31
C LEU A 55 4.82 1.66 6.67
N LYS A 56 5.92 2.42 6.64
CA LYS A 56 6.44 3.08 7.85
C LYS A 56 5.43 4.11 8.38
N PRO A 57 5.53 4.50 9.67
CA PRO A 57 4.85 5.68 10.17
C PRO A 57 5.22 6.91 9.33
N GLY A 58 4.24 7.55 8.69
CA GLY A 58 4.46 8.66 7.75
C GLY A 58 4.78 8.25 6.31
N GLY A 59 4.69 6.95 5.99
CA GLY A 59 4.79 6.46 4.62
C GLY A 59 3.64 6.97 3.75
N ARG A 60 3.92 7.14 2.45
CA ARG A 60 3.01 7.78 1.49
C ARG A 60 2.37 6.73 0.59
N LEU A 61 1.06 6.83 0.38
CA LEU A 61 0.34 6.02 -0.60
C LEU A 61 -0.16 6.91 -1.74
N PHE A 62 0.16 6.53 -2.96
CA PHE A 62 -0.38 7.15 -4.16
C PHE A 62 -1.31 6.17 -4.86
N ILE A 63 -2.52 6.62 -5.22
CA ILE A 63 -3.52 5.82 -5.93
C ILE A 63 -3.83 6.49 -7.27
N ASP A 64 -3.67 5.72 -8.34
CA ASP A 64 -4.17 6.04 -9.67
C ASP A 64 -5.53 5.37 -9.86
N GLY A 65 -6.59 6.11 -9.54
CA GLY A 65 -7.99 5.72 -9.77
C GLY A 65 -8.61 6.38 -11.01
N GLY A 66 -7.80 7.04 -11.84
CA GLY A 66 -8.22 7.90 -12.94
C GLY A 66 -7.31 9.12 -13.09
N ASP A 67 -7.58 9.96 -14.09
CA ASP A 67 -6.80 11.18 -14.32
C ASP A 67 -7.30 12.30 -13.37
N PRO A 68 -6.51 12.80 -12.39
CA PRO A 68 -5.09 12.55 -12.08
C PRO A 68 -4.80 11.68 -10.85
N LEU A 69 -3.53 11.25 -10.70
CA LEU A 69 -2.98 10.53 -9.54
C LEU A 69 -3.28 11.26 -8.21
N LYS A 70 -3.80 10.53 -7.22
CA LYS A 70 -4.16 11.08 -5.90
C LYS A 70 -3.25 10.54 -4.80
N GLU A 71 -2.72 11.43 -3.98
CA GLU A 71 -2.04 11.06 -2.73
C GLU A 71 -3.08 10.83 -1.63
N ILE A 72 -2.91 9.75 -0.87
CA ILE A 72 -3.73 9.43 0.30
C ILE A 72 -2.85 9.42 1.54
N GLU A 73 -3.17 10.30 2.49
CA GLU A 73 -2.57 10.28 3.82
C GLU A 73 -3.17 9.13 4.63
N LEU A 74 -2.37 8.08 4.81
CA LEU A 74 -2.70 6.99 5.73
C LEU A 74 -2.31 7.44 7.13
N GLY A 75 -3.18 8.20 7.78
CA GLY A 75 -2.92 8.86 9.06
C GLY A 75 -2.12 8.03 10.06
N CYS A 76 -1.16 8.69 10.72
CA CYS A 76 -0.28 8.14 11.75
C CYS A 76 -1.06 7.29 12.77
N GLY A 77 -0.70 6.02 12.91
CA GLY A 77 -1.18 5.21 14.04
C GLY A 77 -0.70 5.84 15.35
N LEU A 78 -1.66 6.15 16.22
CA LEU A 78 -1.41 6.71 17.55
C LEU A 78 -0.37 5.84 18.28
N ARG A 79 0.72 6.47 18.71
CA ARG A 79 1.68 5.86 19.64
C ARG A 79 1.01 5.82 21.01
N SER A 80 0.81 4.63 21.54
CA SER A 80 0.54 4.37 22.96
C SER A 80 1.17 3.06 23.33
#